data_AF-A0AAN8FMN1-F1
#
_entry.id   AF-A0AAN8FMN1-F1
#
_cell.length_a   1.000
_cell.length_b   1.000
_cell.length_c   1.000
_cell.angle_alpha   90.00
_cell.angle_beta   90.00
_cell.angle_gamma   90.00
#
_symmetry.space_group_name_H-M   'P 1'
#
loop_
_entity.id
_entity.type
_entity.pdbx_description
1 polymer ?
#
loop_
_entity_poly.entity_id
_entity_poly.type
_entity_poly.pdbx_seq_one_letter_code
_entity_poly.pdbx_strand_id
1 'polypeptide(L)'
;MKKSKKNSSATYDGIPHYIHSKRKQLLNAMTLAMRLTNSVLSQLRSALRIQQVYILTDSEIVLSWIRTKPLKKVGTMIFNRLIEIGNITNHLERQNIQVCFGIPSKLNPADSATRIIQAGTTRSFLVERTRYTL
;
A
#
# COMPACT_ATOMS: atom_id res chain seq x y z
N MET A 1 -42.31 -27.51 -3.43
CA MET A 1 -41.94 -26.08 -3.46
C MET A 1 -40.52 -25.88 -2.93
N LYS A 2 -39.56 -25.56 -3.81
CA LYS A 2 -38.17 -25.23 -3.43
C LYS A 2 -38.14 -23.80 -2.86
N LYS A 3 -37.90 -23.64 -1.56
CA LYS A 3 -37.63 -22.30 -0.97
C LYS A 3 -36.20 -21.90 -1.33
N SER A 4 -36.08 -20.91 -2.21
CA SER A 4 -34.82 -20.25 -2.57
C SER A 4 -34.20 -19.58 -1.33
N LYS A 5 -32.99 -20.00 -0.94
CA LYS A 5 -32.17 -19.30 0.05
C LYS A 5 -31.68 -18.00 -0.57
N LYS A 6 -32.29 -16.87 -0.20
CA LYS A 6 -31.73 -15.54 -0.43
C LYS A 6 -30.46 -15.43 0.42
N ASN A 7 -29.30 -15.51 -0.21
CA ASN A 7 -28.01 -15.19 0.39
C ASN A 7 -28.00 -13.70 0.76
N SER A 8 -28.35 -13.39 2.01
CA SER A 8 -28.20 -12.04 2.55
C SER A 8 -26.71 -11.76 2.72
N SER A 9 -26.13 -10.98 1.81
CA SER A 9 -24.76 -10.49 1.91
C SER A 9 -24.61 -9.71 3.21
N ALA A 10 -23.77 -10.17 4.14
CA ALA A 10 -23.52 -9.47 5.40
C ALA A 10 -23.00 -8.04 5.12
N THR A 11 -23.66 -7.05 5.72
CA THR A 11 -23.28 -5.63 5.65
C THR A 11 -23.04 -5.12 7.07
N TYR A 12 -21.95 -4.40 7.30
CA TYR A 12 -21.75 -3.60 8.52
C TYR A 12 -21.90 -2.12 8.12
N ASP A 13 -22.72 -1.37 8.84
CA ASP A 13 -23.03 0.05 8.60
C ASP A 13 -23.41 0.38 7.13
N GLY A 14 -24.19 -0.51 6.50
CA GLY A 14 -24.62 -0.34 5.11
C GLY A 14 -23.53 -0.57 4.05
N ILE A 15 -22.32 -0.98 4.45
CA ILE A 15 -21.22 -1.30 3.54
C ILE A 15 -21.07 -2.84 3.45
N PRO A 16 -21.01 -3.42 2.23
CA PRO A 16 -20.76 -4.84 2.06
C PRO A 16 -19.48 -5.32 2.78
N HIS A 17 -19.57 -6.44 3.49
CA HIS A 17 -18.47 -7.00 4.30
C HIS A 17 -17.15 -7.16 3.52
N TYR A 18 -17.22 -7.50 2.23
CA TYR A 18 -16.04 -7.69 1.37
C TYR A 18 -15.25 -6.39 1.16
N ILE A 19 -15.92 -5.23 1.14
CA ILE A 19 -15.26 -3.92 1.03
C ILE A 19 -14.50 -3.64 2.31
N HIS A 20 -15.09 -4.00 3.46
CA HIS A 20 -14.50 -3.80 4.77
C HIS A 20 -13.27 -4.70 4.99
N SER A 21 -13.31 -5.95 4.53
CA SER A 21 -12.17 -6.89 4.59
C SER A 21 -11.05 -6.50 3.64
N LYS A 22 -11.38 -6.08 2.40
CA LYS A 22 -10.38 -5.63 1.40
C LYS A 22 -9.57 -4.44 1.90
N ARG A 23 -10.22 -3.44 2.52
CA ARG A 23 -9.53 -2.27 3.07
C ARG A 23 -8.54 -2.63 4.17
N LYS A 24 -8.89 -3.57 5.05
CA LYS A 24 -8.01 -4.07 6.11
C LYS A 24 -6.79 -4.81 5.55
N GLN A 25 -6.97 -5.61 4.49
CA GLN A 25 -5.87 -6.29 3.81
C GLN A 25 -4.89 -5.30 3.17
N LEU A 26 -5.40 -4.29 2.46
CA LEU A 26 -4.58 -3.25 1.84
C LEU A 26 -3.74 -2.49 2.88
N LEU A 27 -4.32 -2.16 4.03
CA LEU A 27 -3.59 -1.51 5.11
C LEU A 27 -2.51 -2.43 5.73
N ASN A 28 -2.80 -3.72 5.91
CA ASN A 28 -1.78 -4.68 6.37
C ASN A 28 -0.63 -4.83 5.38
N ALA A 29 -0.92 -4.90 4.08
CA ALA A 29 0.11 -4.92 3.04
C ALA A 29 1.00 -3.68 3.10
N MET A 30 0.38 -2.51 3.30
CA MET A 30 1.10 -1.24 3.49
C MET A 30 2.01 -1.26 4.71
N THR A 31 1.53 -1.76 5.86
CA THR A 31 2.34 -1.91 7.07
C THR A 31 3.52 -2.85 6.85
N LEU A 32 3.32 -3.97 6.15
CA LEU A 32 4.41 -4.89 5.81
C LEU A 32 5.45 -4.23 4.90
N ALA A 33 5.01 -3.46 3.90
CA ALA A 33 5.92 -2.69 3.04
C ALA A 33 6.78 -1.70 3.85
N MET A 34 6.19 -1.01 4.82
CA MET A 34 6.92 -0.10 5.71
C MET A 34 7.94 -0.84 6.58
N ARG A 35 7.57 -1.99 7.16
CA ARG A 35 8.50 -2.82 7.95
C ARG A 35 9.69 -3.29 7.13
N LEU A 36 9.42 -3.80 5.92
CA LEU A 36 10.46 -4.26 5.01
C LEU A 36 11.39 -3.11 4.62
N THR A 37 10.82 -1.96 4.26
CA THR A 37 11.58 -0.74 3.95
C THR A 37 12.51 -0.39 5.10
N ASN A 38 12.00 -0.33 6.33
CA ASN A 38 12.81 0.00 7.50
C ASN A 38 13.96 -0.99 7.70
N SER A 39 13.71 -2.29 7.53
CA SER A 39 14.72 -3.33 7.65
C SER A 39 15.81 -3.21 6.59
N VAL A 40 15.42 -3.02 5.32
CA VAL A 40 16.35 -2.88 4.19
C VAL A 40 17.20 -1.62 4.35
N LEU A 41 16.60 -0.48 4.70
CA LEU A 41 17.34 0.76 4.92
C LEU A 41 18.34 0.63 6.07
N SER A 42 17.95 -0.04 7.16
CA SER A 42 18.85 -0.30 8.29
C SER A 42 20.06 -1.13 7.88
N GLN A 43 19.89 -2.11 6.98
CA GLN A 43 20.97 -2.96 6.50
C GLN A 43 21.87 -2.24 5.49
N LEU A 44 21.31 -1.37 4.65
CA LEU A 44 22.06 -0.66 3.60
C LEU A 44 22.75 0.62 4.09
N ARG A 45 22.45 1.10 5.31
CA ARG A 45 22.92 2.39 5.81
C ARG A 45 24.45 2.52 5.87
N SER A 46 25.19 1.43 6.02
CA SER A 46 26.66 1.44 6.03
C SER A 46 27.27 1.55 4.63
N ALA A 47 26.53 1.17 3.59
CA ALA A 47 27.01 1.12 2.21
C ALA A 47 26.45 2.25 1.33
N LEU A 48 25.22 2.71 1.60
CA LEU A 48 24.51 3.67 0.76
C LEU A 48 23.88 4.79 1.58
N ARG A 49 23.99 6.02 1.08
CA ARG A 49 23.25 7.18 1.61
C ARG A 49 21.95 7.35 0.84
N ILE A 50 20.88 6.74 1.36
CA ILE A 50 19.54 6.88 0.80
C ILE A 50 18.90 8.15 1.36
N GLN A 51 18.47 9.05 0.49
CA GLN A 51 17.87 10.34 0.88
C GLN A 51 16.34 10.31 0.85
N GLN A 52 15.77 9.41 0.06
CA GLN A 52 14.34 9.39 -0.20
C GLN A 52 13.83 7.98 -0.47
N VAL A 53 12.62 7.71 0.00
CA VAL A 53 11.89 6.47 -0.28
C VAL A 53 10.48 6.79 -0.73
N TYR A 54 10.07 6.10 -1.80
CA TYR A 54 8.72 6.18 -2.34
C TYR A 54 7.98 4.88 -2.06
N ILE A 55 6.86 4.96 -1.34
CA ILE A 55 5.97 3.84 -1.09
C ILE A 55 4.76 3.96 -2.02
N LEU A 56 4.72 3.10 -3.02
CA LEU A 56 3.78 3.17 -4.13
C LEU A 56 2.50 2.38 -3.79
N THR A 57 1.35 3.04 -3.85
CA THR A 57 0.03 2.40 -3.72
C THR A 57 -1.00 3.16 -4.54
N ASP A 58 -1.94 2.42 -5.12
CA ASP A 58 -3.12 2.89 -5.86
C ASP A 58 -4.39 2.94 -4.99
N SER A 59 -4.30 2.51 -3.72
CA SER A 59 -5.42 2.49 -2.80
C SER A 59 -5.68 3.89 -2.23
N GLU A 60 -6.59 4.63 -2.85
CA GLU A 60 -7.03 5.96 -2.37
C GLU A 60 -7.50 5.93 -0.91
N ILE A 61 -8.09 4.81 -0.47
CA ILE A 61 -8.55 4.63 0.91
C ILE A 61 -7.37 4.56 1.87
N VAL A 62 -6.31 3.82 1.52
CA VAL A 62 -5.09 3.75 2.33
C VAL A 62 -4.38 5.11 2.35
N LEU A 63 -4.29 5.78 1.20
CA LEU A 63 -3.72 7.13 1.11
C LEU A 63 -4.51 8.14 1.95
N SER A 64 -5.84 8.07 1.93
CA SER A 64 -6.72 8.89 2.75
C SER A 64 -6.44 8.66 4.24
N TRP A 65 -6.35 7.41 4.69
CA TRP A 65 -6.04 7.10 6.09
C TRP A 65 -4.65 7.53 6.53
N ILE A 66 -3.64 7.45 5.66
CA ILE A 66 -2.28 7.92 5.98
C ILE A 66 -2.25 9.44 6.09
N ARG A 67 -2.95 10.15 5.19
CA ARG A 67 -3.05 11.63 5.22
C ARG A 67 -3.80 12.13 6.45
N THR A 68 -4.80 11.39 6.89
CA THR A 68 -5.67 11.81 8.00
C THR A 68 -5.09 11.28 9.31
N LYS A 69 -4.56 12.15 10.19
CA LYS A 69 -4.14 11.76 11.54
C LYS A 69 -5.26 10.95 12.22
N PRO A 70 -4.95 9.80 12.84
CA PRO A 70 -5.99 8.81 13.17
C PRO A 70 -6.98 9.37 14.19
N LEU A 71 -8.22 9.56 13.76
CA LEU A 71 -9.36 9.78 14.64
C LEU A 71 -9.72 8.43 15.28
N LYS A 72 -9.89 8.36 16.61
CA LYS A 72 -10.20 7.13 17.37
C LYS A 72 -11.41 6.32 16.84
N LYS A 73 -12.19 6.88 15.92
CA LYS A 73 -13.42 6.31 15.33
C LYS A 73 -13.21 5.27 14.22
N VAL A 74 -11.98 5.03 13.72
CA VAL A 74 -11.72 4.08 12.60
C VAL A 74 -11.56 2.60 13.03
N GLY A 75 -11.67 2.31 14.33
CA GLY A 75 -11.51 0.96 14.88
C GLY A 75 -10.05 0.59 15.20
N THR A 76 -9.86 -0.23 16.23
CA THR A 76 -8.56 -0.51 16.85
C THR A 76 -7.50 -1.06 15.89
N MET A 77 -7.89 -1.96 14.99
CA MET A 77 -6.94 -2.56 14.03
C MET A 77 -6.37 -1.53 13.05
N ILE A 78 -7.23 -0.68 12.48
CA ILE A 78 -6.79 0.39 11.56
C ILE A 78 -5.94 1.40 12.32
N PHE A 79 -6.39 1.81 13.52
CA PHE A 79 -5.65 2.72 14.38
C PHE A 79 -4.23 2.22 14.67
N ASN A 80 -4.07 0.98 15.13
CA ASN A 80 -2.77 0.41 15.47
C ASN A 80 -1.82 0.37 14.25
N ARG A 81 -2.36 0.04 13.06
CA ARG A 81 -1.55 0.01 11.83
C ARG A 81 -1.13 1.41 11.37
N LEU A 82 -1.97 2.42 11.54
CA LEU A 82 -1.62 3.80 11.22
C LEU A 82 -0.57 4.35 12.19
N ILE A 83 -0.68 4.05 13.49
CA ILE A 83 0.35 4.41 14.48
C ILE A 83 1.68 3.76 14.11
N GLU A 84 1.67 2.48 13.75
CA GLU A 84 2.87 1.77 13.34
C GLU A 84 3.54 2.37 12.10
N ILE A 85 2.76 2.62 11.04
CA ILE A 85 3.24 3.28 9.81
C ILE A 85 3.82 4.67 10.14
N GLY A 86 3.13 5.45 10.99
CA GLY A 86 3.60 6.76 11.44
C GLY A 86 4.91 6.67 12.22
N ASN A 87 5.04 5.70 13.12
CA ASN A 87 6.27 5.50 13.90
C ASN A 87 7.47 5.15 13.02
N ILE A 88 7.28 4.29 12.02
CA ILE A 88 8.33 3.96 11.04
C ILE A 88 8.68 5.19 10.21
N THR A 89 7.68 5.92 9.71
CA THR A 89 7.90 7.15 8.93
C THR A 89 8.73 8.16 9.72
N ASN A 90 8.33 8.46 10.95
CA ASN A 90 9.06 9.35 11.85
C ASN A 90 10.49 8.85 12.15
N HIS A 91 10.68 7.54 12.26
CA HIS A 91 12.02 6.96 12.46
C HIS A 91 12.94 7.24 11.27
N LEU A 92 12.44 7.08 10.04
CA LEU A 92 13.19 7.35 8.82
C LEU A 92 13.45 8.86 8.61
N GLU A 93 12.46 9.70 8.88
CA GLU A 93 12.60 11.16 8.77
C GLU A 93 13.63 11.71 9.75
N ARG A 94 13.72 11.18 10.98
CA ARG A 94 14.79 11.51 11.93
C ARG A 94 16.19 11.13 11.44
N GLN A 95 16.29 10.23 10.46
CA GLN A 95 17.54 9.88 9.80
C GLN A 95 17.80 10.73 8.55
N ASN A 96 17.01 11.78 8.33
CA ASN A 96 17.01 12.63 7.13
C ASN A 96 16.65 11.87 5.84
N ILE A 97 15.80 10.85 5.96
CA ILE A 97 15.25 10.11 4.81
C ILE A 97 13.81 10.59 4.60
N GLN A 98 13.54 11.22 3.46
CA GLN A 98 12.20 11.66 3.12
C GLN A 98 11.34 10.47 2.69
N VAL A 99 10.14 10.33 3.25
CA VAL A 99 9.19 9.28 2.88
C VAL A 99 8.02 9.88 2.10
N CYS A 100 7.76 9.36 0.91
CA CYS A 100 6.67 9.80 0.04
C CYS A 100 5.67 8.67 -0.19
N PHE A 101 4.37 8.98 -0.13
CA PHE A 101 3.28 8.02 -0.31
C PHE A 101 2.48 8.28 -1.59
N GLY A 102 2.32 7.22 -2.39
CA GLY A 102 1.38 7.16 -3.51
C GLY A 102 1.96 7.48 -4.87
N ILE A 103 1.29 6.95 -5.90
CA ILE A 103 1.40 7.34 -7.32
C ILE A 103 0.03 7.16 -7.97
N PRO A 104 -0.31 7.93 -9.03
CA PRO A 104 -1.53 7.70 -9.78
C PRO A 104 -1.62 6.23 -10.22
N SER A 105 -2.78 5.58 -10.08
CA SER A 105 -2.99 4.16 -10.42
C SER A 105 -2.52 3.80 -11.84
N LYS A 106 -2.64 4.74 -12.79
CA LYS A 106 -2.14 4.60 -14.18
C LYS A 106 -0.62 4.46 -14.30
N LEU A 107 0.12 4.97 -13.30
CA LEU A 107 1.57 4.94 -13.24
C LEU A 107 2.09 3.91 -12.25
N ASN A 108 1.19 3.12 -11.61
CA ASN A 108 1.59 2.10 -10.66
C ASN A 108 2.22 0.91 -11.37
N PRO A 109 3.56 0.71 -11.28
CA PRO A 109 4.21 -0.40 -11.98
C PRO A 109 3.75 -1.75 -11.43
N ALA A 110 3.35 -1.82 -10.15
CA ALA A 110 2.77 -3.03 -9.57
C ALA A 110 1.39 -3.37 -10.17
N ASP A 111 0.51 -2.38 -10.33
CA ASP A 111 -0.81 -2.56 -10.96
C ASP A 111 -0.67 -2.88 -12.46
N SER A 112 0.32 -2.26 -13.13
CA SER A 112 0.66 -2.56 -14.52
C SER A 112 1.15 -4.00 -14.67
N ALA A 113 1.99 -4.49 -13.75
CA ALA A 113 2.42 -5.88 -13.73
C ALA A 113 1.25 -6.85 -13.46
N THR A 114 0.34 -6.54 -12.53
CA THR A 114 -0.84 -7.39 -12.29
C THR A 114 -1.82 -7.37 -13.46
N ARG A 115 -1.97 -6.23 -14.16
CA ARG A 115 -2.76 -6.16 -15.41
C ARG A 115 -2.15 -7.02 -16.51
N ILE A 116 -0.82 -7.03 -16.65
CA ILE A 116 -0.13 -7.88 -17.64
C ILE A 116 -0.36 -9.37 -17.33
N ILE A 117 -0.30 -9.75 -16.05
CA ILE A 117 -0.56 -11.13 -15.60
C ILE A 117 -2.04 -11.50 -15.84
N GLN A 118 -2.98 -10.59 -15.58
CA GLN A 118 -4.42 -10.83 -15.78
C GLN A 118 -4.83 -10.83 -17.26
N ALA A 119 -4.13 -10.08 -18.12
CA ALA A 119 -4.40 -9.99 -19.55
C ALA A 119 -3.78 -11.15 -20.37
N GLY A 120 -3.17 -12.15 -19.72
CA GLY A 120 -2.69 -13.38 -20.37
C GLY A 120 -1.66 -13.18 -21.49
N THR A 121 -1.06 -11.99 -21.59
CA THR A 121 -0.14 -11.67 -22.70
C THR A 121 1.30 -11.87 -22.24
N THR A 122 1.80 -13.09 -22.39
CA THR A 122 3.23 -13.38 -22.37
C THR A 122 3.88 -12.72 -23.59
N ARG A 123 4.22 -11.42 -23.49
CA ARG A 123 5.24 -10.83 -24.36
C ARG A 123 6.47 -10.55 -23.50
N SER A 124 7.53 -11.28 -23.85
CA SER A 124 8.89 -11.14 -23.34
C SER A 124 9.27 -9.66 -23.18
N PHE A 125 9.48 -9.23 -21.93
CA PHE A 125 10.10 -7.94 -21.64
C PHE A 125 11.56 -7.99 -22.10
N LEU A 126 11.81 -7.55 -23.34
CA LEU A 126 13.11 -6.99 -23.68
C LEU A 126 13.22 -5.65 -22.95
N VAL A 127 14.17 -5.58 -22.04
CA VAL A 127 14.57 -4.38 -21.31
C VAL A 127 15.12 -3.38 -22.32
N GLU A 128 14.31 -2.40 -22.73
CA GLU A 128 14.81 -1.25 -23.48
C GLU A 128 15.26 -0.18 -22.47
N ARG A 129 16.57 -0.15 -22.24
CA ARG A 129 17.28 0.91 -21.50
C ARG A 129 16.99 2.26 -22.17
N THR A 130 16.11 3.07 -21.60
CA THR A 130 16.08 4.50 -21.94
C THR A 130 16.97 5.24 -20.94
N ARG A 131 18.15 5.63 -21.41
CA ARG A 131 19.05 6.57 -20.72
C ARG A 131 18.42 7.96 -20.78
N TYR A 132 18.37 8.67 -19.66
CA TYR A 132 18.30 10.14 -19.68
C TYR A 132 19.59 10.69 -19.05
N THR A 133 20.32 11.44 -19.87
CA THR A 133 21.42 12.38 -19.60
C THR A 133 20.83 13.72 -20.09
N LEU A 134 20.92 14.89 -19.46
CA LEU A 134 21.73 15.47 -18.38
C LEU A 134 20.80 16.13 -17.35
#